data_AF-A0A8H3GY40-F1
#
_entry.id   AF-A0A8H3GY40-F1
#
_cell.length_a   1.000
_cell.length_b   1.000
_cell.length_c   1.000
_cell.angle_alpha   90.00
_cell.angle_beta   90.00
_cell.angle_gamma   90.00
#
_symmetry.space_group_name_H-M   'P 1'
#
loop_
_entity.id
_entity.type
_entity.pdbx_description
1 polymer ?
#
loop_
_entity_poly.entity_id
_entity_poly.type
_entity_poly.pdbx_seq_one_letter_code
_entity_poly.pdbx_strand_id
1 'polypeptide(L)'
;MSLFWRHTFVENSRAAYMTALALIIASFIELKTQTLSLLDGLVVSFITTMMITFAIASYSRIPASTSESEERDKSADEKRSSTRWFMQFCFVVFWGAWCFNMWRDPAHFGLKDDAANCDTNYRITIQMFKQVHPTDSTVRNAALALVAVGFSIALLSLFITLEQFVEPIFWAIKKFKERKNNPTLNGDGEVTQETPLDKGFVKYEDSRALQAIHVVFQALAVGTFIFLIYMTEQTISQNDGDGETRDWSYGQTIALILLLQQIMQLFSTFIEQRAKAEVEQEKATRVRGDYPGFPGFEMHTQVANPNDTSGNPMPTTPSALDSK
;
A
#
# COMPACT_ATOMS: atom_id res chain seq x y z
N MET A 1 -9.55 -6.79 -1.36
CA MET A 1 -8.27 -7.43 -1.03
C MET A 1 -8.22 -7.64 0.47
N SER A 2 -8.11 -8.88 0.95
CA SER A 2 -8.12 -9.18 2.39
C SER A 2 -6.80 -8.77 3.07
N LEU A 3 -6.84 -8.63 4.39
CA LEU A 3 -5.70 -8.29 5.26
C LEU A 3 -4.58 -9.34 5.32
N PHE A 4 -4.68 -10.40 4.51
CA PHE A 4 -3.88 -11.62 4.58
C PHE A 4 -2.47 -11.51 3.95
N TRP A 5 -2.17 -10.46 3.19
CA TRP A 5 -0.96 -10.36 2.36
C TRP A 5 -0.02 -9.24 2.81
N ARG A 6 0.44 -9.32 4.06
CA ARG A 6 1.24 -8.25 4.68
C ARG A 6 2.66 -8.15 4.09
N HIS A 7 3.32 -9.29 3.89
CA HIS A 7 4.73 -9.32 3.50
C HIS A 7 4.97 -8.90 2.03
N THR A 8 4.25 -9.52 1.09
CA THR A 8 4.37 -9.24 -0.36
C THR A 8 4.16 -7.75 -0.67
N PHE A 9 3.24 -7.11 0.05
CA PHE A 9 2.90 -5.73 -0.18
C PHE A 9 3.95 -4.74 0.34
N VAL A 10 4.56 -5.03 1.49
CA VAL A 10 5.66 -4.22 2.04
C VAL A 10 6.87 -4.25 1.10
N GLU A 11 7.24 -5.42 0.61
CA GLU A 11 8.35 -5.58 -0.35
C GLU A 11 8.09 -4.82 -1.64
N ASN A 12 6.88 -4.94 -2.18
CA ASN A 12 6.46 -4.24 -3.39
C ASN A 12 6.48 -2.72 -3.23
N SER A 13 5.99 -2.21 -2.10
CA SER A 13 6.02 -0.77 -1.81
C SER A 13 7.45 -0.21 -1.71
N ARG A 14 8.39 -1.00 -1.17
CA ARG A 14 9.81 -0.62 -1.09
C ARG A 14 10.44 -0.54 -2.47
N ALA A 15 10.19 -1.53 -3.33
CA ALA A 15 10.67 -1.51 -4.70
C ALA A 15 10.11 -0.30 -5.47
N ALA A 16 8.81 -0.02 -5.31
CA ALA A 16 8.19 1.16 -5.91
C ALA A 16 8.87 2.45 -5.43
N TYR A 17 9.07 2.66 -4.13
CA TYR A 17 9.76 3.86 -3.63
C TYR A 17 11.18 4.01 -4.18
N MET A 18 11.95 2.92 -4.22
CA MET A 18 13.31 2.93 -4.76
C MET A 18 13.30 3.36 -6.23
N THR A 19 12.41 2.80 -7.03
CA THR A 19 12.28 3.15 -8.44
C THR A 19 11.81 4.60 -8.62
N ALA A 20 10.82 5.04 -7.85
CA ALA A 20 10.30 6.41 -7.89
C ALA A 20 11.40 7.43 -7.55
N LEU A 21 12.17 7.15 -6.50
CA LEU A 21 13.29 7.99 -6.09
C LEU A 21 14.40 8.01 -7.16
N ALA A 22 14.74 6.85 -7.71
CA ALA A 22 15.74 6.77 -8.78
C ALA A 22 15.31 7.58 -10.02
N LEU A 23 14.03 7.52 -10.40
CA LEU A 23 13.47 8.32 -11.48
C LEU A 23 13.57 9.82 -11.19
N ILE A 24 13.17 10.28 -10.00
CA ILE A 24 13.29 11.69 -9.63
C ILE A 24 14.76 12.15 -9.68
N ILE A 25 15.69 11.35 -9.15
CA ILE A 25 17.11 11.67 -9.16
C ILE A 25 17.63 11.74 -10.61
N ALA A 26 17.28 10.77 -11.45
CA ALA A 26 17.64 10.77 -12.87
C ALA A 26 17.11 12.03 -13.58
N SER A 27 15.84 12.37 -13.35
CA SER A 27 15.24 13.58 -13.93
C SER A 27 15.88 14.86 -13.40
N PHE A 28 16.35 14.91 -12.14
CA PHE A 28 17.14 16.04 -11.64
C PHE A 28 18.50 16.14 -12.32
N ILE A 29 19.15 15.01 -12.60
CA ILE A 29 20.43 14.99 -13.33
C ILE A 29 20.20 15.51 -14.75
N GLU A 30 19.19 14.99 -15.45
CA GLU A 30 18.81 15.43 -16.80
C GLU A 30 18.43 16.91 -16.87
N LEU A 31 17.73 17.39 -15.83
CA LEU A 31 17.41 18.80 -15.68
C LEU A 31 18.67 19.68 -15.56
N LYS A 32 19.75 19.16 -14.95
CA LYS A 32 21.03 19.89 -14.86
C LYS A 32 21.82 19.82 -16.17
N THR A 33 21.70 18.73 -16.92
CA THR A 33 22.40 18.51 -18.21
C THR A 33 21.67 19.08 -19.43
N GLN A 34 20.56 19.82 -19.24
CA GLN A 34 19.83 20.57 -20.29
C GLN A 34 19.09 19.71 -21.34
N THR A 35 18.70 18.48 -21.00
CA THR A 35 18.06 17.57 -21.98
C THR A 35 16.61 17.25 -21.65
N LEU A 36 16.07 17.82 -20.57
CA LEU A 36 14.74 17.45 -20.11
C LEU A 36 13.69 18.44 -20.60
N SER A 37 12.76 17.97 -21.43
CA SER A 37 11.61 18.76 -21.83
C SER A 37 10.63 18.96 -20.66
N LEU A 38 9.84 20.03 -20.70
CA LEU A 38 8.75 20.22 -19.72
C LEU A 38 7.74 19.06 -19.78
N LEU A 39 7.51 18.48 -20.96
CA LEU A 39 6.64 17.32 -21.14
C LEU A 39 7.17 16.11 -20.35
N ASP A 40 8.46 15.78 -20.48
CA ASP A 40 9.09 14.71 -19.71
C ASP A 40 9.01 15.00 -18.21
N GLY A 41 9.22 16.27 -17.82
CA GLY A 41 9.10 16.68 -16.43
C GLY A 41 7.70 16.50 -15.84
N LEU A 42 6.66 16.77 -16.63
CA LEU A 42 5.26 16.53 -16.27
C LEU A 42 4.98 15.03 -16.14
N VAL A 43 5.46 14.20 -17.07
CA VAL A 43 5.30 12.74 -17.04
C VAL A 43 5.94 12.18 -15.75
N VAL A 44 7.19 12.57 -15.45
CA VAL A 44 7.88 12.18 -14.21
C VAL A 44 7.09 12.61 -12.98
N SER A 45 6.53 13.82 -12.99
CA SER A 45 5.69 14.32 -11.89
C SER A 45 4.43 13.47 -11.71
N PHE A 46 3.75 13.09 -12.78
CA PHE A 46 2.56 12.24 -12.70
C PHE A 46 2.90 10.84 -12.20
N ILE A 47 3.96 10.22 -12.73
CA ILE A 47 4.43 8.89 -12.30
C ILE A 47 4.82 8.88 -10.82
N THR A 48 5.56 9.88 -10.37
CA THR A 48 6.03 9.92 -8.98
C THR A 48 4.88 10.24 -8.01
N THR A 49 3.92 11.05 -8.44
CA THR A 49 2.67 11.32 -7.69
C THR A 49 1.75 10.09 -7.63
N MET A 50 1.71 9.32 -8.70
CA MET A 50 1.07 8.00 -8.74
C MET A 50 1.69 7.06 -7.68
N MET A 51 3.02 6.97 -7.65
CA MET A 51 3.75 6.08 -6.74
C MET A 51 3.61 6.49 -5.27
N ILE A 52 3.62 7.79 -4.95
CA ILE A 52 3.37 8.26 -3.58
C ILE A 52 1.94 7.96 -3.14
N THR A 53 0.95 8.14 -4.02
CA THR A 53 -0.46 7.88 -3.71
C THR A 53 -0.67 6.40 -3.39
N PHE A 54 -0.12 5.52 -4.23
CA PHE A 54 -0.14 4.08 -3.98
C PHE A 54 0.54 3.76 -2.66
N ALA A 55 1.71 4.31 -2.42
CA ALA A 55 2.47 3.99 -1.23
C ALA A 55 1.81 4.48 0.05
N ILE A 56 1.17 5.66 0.06
CA ILE A 56 0.36 6.17 1.18
C ILE A 56 -0.85 5.26 1.43
N ALA A 57 -1.59 4.93 0.38
CA ALA A 57 -2.71 3.98 0.49
C ALA A 57 -2.23 2.63 1.06
N SER A 58 -1.02 2.23 0.66
CA SER A 58 -0.37 0.99 1.07
C SER A 58 0.17 1.00 2.51
N TYR A 59 0.58 2.16 3.02
CA TYR A 59 1.25 2.29 4.32
C TYR A 59 0.32 2.19 5.52
N SER A 60 -0.99 2.10 5.29
CA SER A 60 -2.04 2.17 6.31
C SER A 60 -2.13 0.95 7.25
N ARG A 61 -1.10 0.09 7.35
CA ARG A 61 -1.14 -1.10 8.21
C ARG A 61 -0.16 -1.09 9.39
N ILE A 62 -0.81 -1.19 10.55
CA ILE A 62 -0.30 -1.42 11.89
C ILE A 62 0.52 -2.73 11.89
N PRO A 63 1.76 -2.76 12.42
CA PRO A 63 2.36 -4.02 12.81
C PRO A 63 1.47 -4.56 13.93
N ALA A 64 0.68 -5.60 13.66
CA ALA A 64 0.01 -6.31 14.73
C ALA A 64 1.07 -6.64 15.76
N SER A 65 0.95 -6.07 16.95
CA SER A 65 1.69 -6.52 18.11
C SER A 65 1.27 -7.97 18.33
N THR A 66 2.01 -8.89 17.72
CA THR A 66 1.79 -10.32 17.85
C THR A 66 2.00 -10.61 19.33
N SER A 67 0.90 -10.87 20.01
CA SER A 67 0.85 -11.26 21.40
C SER A 67 1.62 -12.58 21.59
N GLU A 68 2.88 -12.43 21.98
CA GLU A 68 3.61 -13.18 23.02
C GLU A 68 3.63 -14.72 23.06
N SER A 69 3.17 -15.50 22.07
CA SER A 69 3.12 -16.97 22.29
C SER A 69 3.83 -17.89 21.30
N GLU A 70 4.55 -17.40 20.30
CA GLU A 70 5.46 -18.27 19.52
C GLU A 70 6.84 -17.65 19.39
N GLU A 71 7.76 -18.14 20.23
CA GLU A 71 9.16 -17.76 20.34
C GLU A 71 10.05 -18.33 19.21
N ARG A 72 9.49 -18.59 18.02
CA ARG A 72 10.25 -19.14 16.90
C ARG A 72 10.30 -18.14 15.74
N ASP A 73 11.51 -17.65 15.54
CA ASP A 73 11.97 -16.84 14.41
C ASP A 73 11.44 -15.41 14.38
N LYS A 74 11.90 -14.60 15.33
CA LYS A 74 12.02 -13.14 15.18
C LYS A 74 12.93 -12.85 13.99
N SER A 75 12.36 -12.91 12.80
CA SER A 75 13.00 -12.48 11.56
C SER A 75 13.55 -11.06 11.76
N ALA A 76 14.80 -10.85 11.37
CA ALA A 76 15.53 -9.59 11.54
C ALA A 76 14.85 -8.36 10.89
N ASP A 77 13.77 -8.57 10.14
CA ASP A 77 12.97 -7.53 9.47
C ASP A 77 11.95 -6.80 10.35
N GLU A 78 11.73 -7.22 11.60
CA GLU A 78 10.68 -6.59 12.44
C GLU A 78 11.12 -5.29 13.14
N LYS A 79 12.43 -4.99 13.18
CA LYS A 79 12.90 -3.69 13.66
C LYS A 79 12.51 -2.62 12.65
N ARG A 80 11.77 -1.60 13.10
CA ARG A 80 11.47 -0.35 12.36
C ARG A 80 12.74 0.11 11.64
N SER A 81 12.85 -0.22 10.37
CA SER A 81 14.08 -0.02 9.62
C SER A 81 14.31 1.47 9.45
N SER A 82 15.31 2.02 10.13
CA SER A 82 15.71 3.43 10.00
C SER A 82 15.96 3.78 8.54
N THR A 83 16.49 2.83 7.76
CA THR A 83 16.71 2.98 6.32
C THR A 83 15.40 3.20 5.56
N ARG A 84 14.33 2.48 5.91
CA ARG A 84 13.02 2.67 5.26
C ARG A 84 12.47 4.07 5.52
N TRP A 85 12.51 4.52 6.78
CA TRP A 85 12.07 5.86 7.13
C TRP A 85 12.89 6.94 6.43
N PHE A 86 14.22 6.78 6.40
CA PHE A 86 15.13 7.69 5.70
C PHE A 86 14.83 7.76 4.20
N MET A 87 14.62 6.63 3.52
CA MET A 87 14.28 6.60 2.10
C MET A 87 12.96 7.28 1.79
N GLN A 88 11.95 7.07 2.65
CA GLN A 88 10.65 7.75 2.52
C GLN A 88 10.80 9.27 2.70
N PHE A 89 11.60 9.69 3.69
CA PHE A 89 11.93 11.11 3.90
C PHE A 89 12.63 11.72 2.68
N CYS A 90 13.68 11.08 2.18
CA CYS A 90 14.39 11.52 0.98
C CYS A 90 13.43 11.66 -0.20
N PHE A 91 12.59 10.65 -0.44
CA PHE A 91 11.62 10.67 -1.52
C PHE A 91 10.64 11.84 -1.41
N VAL A 92 10.04 12.08 -0.24
CA VAL A 92 9.13 13.22 -0.04
C VAL A 92 9.83 14.54 -0.32
N VAL A 93 11.05 14.73 0.19
CA VAL A 93 11.84 15.95 -0.02
C VAL A 93 12.16 16.15 -1.50
N PHE A 94 12.66 15.11 -2.19
CA PHE A 94 13.00 15.19 -3.61
C PHE A 94 11.78 15.41 -4.49
N TRP A 95 10.66 14.72 -4.21
CA TRP A 95 9.40 14.92 -4.91
C TRP A 95 8.87 16.35 -4.73
N GLY A 96 8.86 16.87 -3.49
CA GLY A 96 8.44 18.24 -3.23
C GLY A 96 9.33 19.25 -3.97
N ALA A 97 10.64 19.12 -3.82
CA ALA A 97 11.61 19.97 -4.52
C ALA A 97 11.43 19.93 -6.04
N TRP A 98 11.18 18.74 -6.60
CA TRP A 98 10.93 18.51 -8.01
C TRP A 98 9.70 19.28 -8.49
N CYS A 99 8.55 19.04 -7.85
CA CYS A 99 7.29 19.68 -8.21
C CYS A 99 7.35 21.20 -8.03
N PHE A 100 7.94 21.71 -6.94
CA PHE A 100 8.11 23.14 -6.75
C PHE A 100 8.99 23.77 -7.81
N ASN A 101 10.09 23.11 -8.19
CA ASN A 101 10.98 23.63 -9.21
C ASN A 101 10.29 23.68 -10.58
N MET A 102 9.54 22.63 -10.94
CA MET A 102 8.78 22.57 -12.19
C MET A 102 7.71 23.66 -12.28
N TRP A 103 6.93 23.86 -11.21
CA TRP A 103 5.83 24.82 -11.22
C TRP A 103 6.23 26.25 -10.88
N ARG A 104 7.45 26.50 -10.37
CA ARG A 104 7.93 27.86 -10.12
C ARG A 104 8.05 28.66 -11.42
N ASP A 105 8.65 28.05 -12.43
CA ASP A 105 8.86 28.68 -13.74
C ASP A 105 8.74 27.64 -14.87
N PRO A 106 7.50 27.25 -15.23
CA PRO A 106 7.28 26.25 -16.26
C PRO A 106 7.70 26.74 -17.66
N ALA A 107 7.79 28.05 -17.89
CA ALA A 107 8.20 28.62 -19.18
C ALA A 107 9.67 28.32 -19.47
N HIS A 108 10.55 28.45 -18.46
CA HIS A 108 11.99 28.21 -18.62
C HIS A 108 12.44 26.85 -18.07
N PHE A 109 11.51 25.95 -17.74
CA PHE A 109 11.84 24.67 -17.16
C PHE A 109 12.67 23.82 -18.14
N GLY A 110 13.84 23.36 -17.67
CA GLY A 110 14.77 22.55 -18.46
C GLY A 110 15.57 23.29 -19.52
N LEU A 111 15.23 24.55 -19.79
CA LEU A 111 15.91 25.40 -20.77
C LEU A 111 17.01 26.22 -20.09
N LYS A 112 18.15 26.37 -20.76
CA LYS A 112 19.25 27.26 -20.35
C LYS A 112 19.77 28.00 -21.58
N ASP A 113 20.50 29.08 -21.33
CA ASP A 113 21.21 29.85 -22.35
C ASP A 113 20.26 30.30 -23.48
N ASP A 114 20.70 30.22 -24.74
CA ASP A 114 19.92 30.69 -25.89
C ASP A 114 18.58 29.93 -26.07
N ALA A 115 18.49 28.69 -25.57
CA ALA A 115 17.25 27.92 -25.60
C ALA A 115 16.18 28.46 -24.64
N ALA A 116 16.56 29.24 -23.63
CA ALA A 116 15.61 29.89 -22.72
C ALA A 116 14.81 31.01 -23.40
N ASN A 117 15.32 31.56 -24.52
CA ASN A 117 14.61 32.57 -25.31
C ASN A 117 13.63 31.94 -26.32
N CYS A 118 13.56 30.61 -26.41
CA CYS A 118 12.65 29.92 -27.31
C CYS A 118 11.26 29.75 -26.67
N ASP A 119 10.20 29.99 -27.43
CA ASP A 119 8.81 29.83 -26.98
C ASP A 119 8.34 28.35 -26.92
N THR A 120 9.26 27.39 -26.86
CA THR A 120 8.97 25.95 -26.94
C THR A 120 7.99 25.50 -25.85
N ASN A 121 8.22 25.95 -24.61
CA ASN A 121 7.37 25.57 -23.48
C ASN A 121 6.02 26.31 -23.44
N TYR A 122 5.89 27.47 -24.10
CA TYR A 122 4.61 28.21 -24.15
C TYR A 122 3.56 27.51 -25.01
N ARG A 123 4.02 26.72 -25.98
CA ARG A 123 3.14 25.93 -26.86
C ARG A 123 2.64 24.67 -26.21
N ILE A 124 3.27 24.24 -25.11
CA ILE A 124 2.87 23.02 -24.41
C ILE A 124 1.50 23.22 -23.79
N THR A 125 0.59 22.31 -24.10
CA THR A 125 -0.76 22.27 -23.53
C THR A 125 -0.93 21.04 -22.67
N ILE A 126 -1.57 21.18 -21.51
CA ILE A 126 -1.94 20.07 -20.64
C ILE A 126 -3.44 19.84 -20.82
N GLN A 127 -3.82 18.65 -21.23
CA GLN A 127 -5.22 18.29 -21.38
C GLN A 127 -5.76 17.76 -20.06
N MET A 128 -6.29 18.62 -19.19
CA MET A 128 -7.07 18.22 -18.02
C MET A 128 -8.54 17.96 -18.41
N PHE A 129 -9.49 18.53 -17.67
CA PHE A 129 -10.88 18.63 -18.11
C PHE A 129 -11.05 19.65 -19.25
N LYS A 130 -10.08 20.54 -19.38
CA LYS A 130 -9.96 21.56 -20.41
C LYS A 130 -8.48 21.66 -20.77
N GLN A 131 -8.20 22.08 -22.00
CA GLN A 131 -6.85 22.40 -22.41
C GLN A 131 -6.37 23.62 -21.64
N VAL A 132 -5.25 23.49 -20.93
CA VAL A 132 -4.66 24.56 -20.13
C VAL A 132 -3.18 24.71 -20.43
N HIS A 133 -2.68 25.94 -20.36
CA HIS A 133 -1.26 26.20 -20.51
C HIS A 133 -0.58 26.16 -19.13
N PRO A 134 0.53 25.42 -18.96
CA PRO A 134 1.29 25.42 -17.71
C PRO A 134 1.79 26.82 -17.32
N THR A 135 1.99 27.69 -18.31
CA THR A 135 2.45 29.07 -18.15
C THR A 135 1.37 30.04 -17.69
N ASP A 136 0.08 29.65 -17.71
CA ASP A 136 -1.00 30.46 -17.14
C ASP A 136 -0.78 30.62 -15.63
N SER A 137 -0.70 31.86 -15.16
CA SER A 137 -0.54 32.21 -13.75
C SER A 137 -1.58 31.57 -12.84
N THR A 138 -2.83 31.40 -13.30
CA THR A 138 -3.92 30.81 -12.52
C THR A 138 -3.66 29.33 -12.30
N VAL A 139 -3.31 28.62 -13.37
CA VAL A 139 -3.04 27.18 -13.37
C VAL A 139 -1.77 26.90 -12.56
N ARG A 140 -0.72 27.71 -12.76
CA ARG A 140 0.52 27.64 -12.01
C ARG A 140 0.30 27.79 -10.50
N ASN A 141 -0.46 28.81 -10.09
CA ASN A 141 -0.76 29.05 -8.68
C ASN A 141 -1.59 27.91 -8.08
N ALA A 142 -2.58 27.39 -8.82
CA ALA A 142 -3.36 26.24 -8.39
C ALA A 142 -2.49 24.98 -8.23
N ALA A 143 -1.59 24.72 -9.18
CA ALA A 143 -0.66 23.61 -9.12
C ALA A 143 0.31 23.74 -7.94
N LEU A 144 0.89 24.91 -7.70
CA LEU A 144 1.76 25.18 -6.55
C LEU A 144 1.01 24.98 -5.23
N ALA A 145 -0.24 25.43 -5.13
CA ALA A 145 -1.07 25.21 -3.94
C ALA A 145 -1.34 23.72 -3.70
N LEU A 146 -1.68 22.97 -4.75
CA LEU A 146 -1.88 21.52 -4.67
C LEU A 146 -0.60 20.78 -4.28
N VAL A 147 0.54 21.15 -4.86
CA VAL A 147 1.86 20.59 -4.50
C VAL A 147 2.19 20.90 -3.04
N ALA A 148 1.94 22.12 -2.56
CA ALA A 148 2.20 22.50 -1.17
C ALA A 148 1.33 21.72 -0.17
N VAL A 149 0.04 21.53 -0.48
CA VAL A 149 -0.86 20.71 0.33
C VAL A 149 -0.41 19.26 0.32
N GLY A 150 -0.14 18.69 -0.85
CA GLY A 150 0.33 17.31 -1.00
C GLY A 150 1.66 17.07 -0.28
N PHE A 151 2.61 17.99 -0.40
CA PHE A 151 3.90 17.94 0.28
C PHE A 151 3.75 18.03 1.80
N SER A 152 2.86 18.88 2.29
CA SER A 152 2.56 18.98 3.72
C SER A 152 1.96 17.68 4.27
N ILE A 153 1.00 17.08 3.55
CA ILE A 153 0.42 15.78 3.93
C ILE A 153 1.49 14.69 3.91
N ALA A 154 2.33 14.65 2.87
CA ALA A 154 3.41 13.69 2.75
C ALA A 154 4.43 13.83 3.88
N LEU A 155 4.83 15.06 4.24
CA LEU A 155 5.69 15.32 5.39
C LEU A 155 5.05 14.88 6.71
N LEU A 156 3.79 15.24 6.95
CA LEU A 156 3.06 14.83 8.15
C LEU A 156 3.00 13.30 8.25
N SER A 157 2.84 12.59 7.13
CA SER A 157 2.83 11.12 7.10
C SER A 157 4.17 10.47 7.52
N LEU A 158 5.28 11.22 7.51
CA LEU A 158 6.58 10.72 7.99
C LEU A 158 6.66 10.70 9.52
N PHE A 159 5.94 11.59 10.19
CA PHE A 159 5.96 11.77 11.64
C PHE A 159 4.75 11.12 12.32
N ILE A 160 3.59 11.20 11.68
CA ILE A 160 2.31 10.74 12.19
C ILE A 160 1.91 9.52 11.39
N THR A 161 1.84 8.35 12.04
CA THR A 161 1.25 7.18 11.39
C THR A 161 -0.22 7.48 11.13
N LEU A 162 -0.76 6.99 10.00
CA LEU A 162 -2.18 7.18 9.67
C LEU A 162 -3.09 6.79 10.86
N GLU A 163 -2.68 5.80 11.64
CA GLU A 163 -3.33 5.40 12.89
C GLU A 163 -3.52 6.55 13.89
N GLN A 164 -2.44 7.28 14.23
CA GLN A 164 -2.51 8.42 15.16
C GLN A 164 -3.44 9.53 14.65
N PHE A 165 -3.59 9.66 13.32
CA PHE A 165 -4.51 10.62 12.73
C PHE A 165 -5.97 10.13 12.73
N VAL A 166 -6.19 8.83 12.51
CA VAL A 166 -7.54 8.26 12.37
C VAL A 166 -8.13 7.88 13.74
N GLU A 167 -7.32 7.58 14.75
CA GLU A 167 -7.76 7.35 16.14
C GLU A 167 -8.69 8.44 16.69
N PRO A 168 -8.35 9.74 16.66
CA PRO A 168 -9.24 10.79 17.16
C PRO A 168 -10.53 10.90 16.34
N ILE A 169 -10.47 10.62 15.03
CA ILE A 169 -11.66 10.60 14.16
C ILE A 169 -12.58 9.45 14.55
N PHE A 170 -12.06 8.23 14.73
CA PHE A 170 -12.85 7.09 15.19
C PHE A 170 -13.41 7.29 16.58
N TRP A 171 -12.62 7.87 17.50
CA TRP A 171 -13.09 8.24 18.83
C TRP A 171 -14.27 9.22 18.76
N ALA A 172 -14.16 10.25 17.91
CA ALA A 172 -15.26 11.20 17.69
C ALA A 172 -16.51 10.52 17.12
N ILE A 173 -16.36 9.69 16.09
CA ILE A 173 -17.48 8.94 15.47
C ILE A 173 -18.15 8.02 16.50
N LYS A 174 -17.37 7.30 17.31
CA LYS A 174 -17.87 6.41 18.36
C LYS A 174 -18.68 7.20 19.39
N LYS A 175 -18.15 8.33 19.87
CA LYS A 175 -18.83 9.22 20.81
C LYS A 175 -20.13 9.80 20.26
N PHE A 176 -20.16 10.15 18.98
CA PHE A 176 -21.40 10.57 18.30
C PHE A 176 -22.43 9.44 18.19
N LYS A 177 -21.99 8.22 17.90
CA LYS A 177 -22.88 7.05 17.82
C LYS A 177 -23.45 6.65 19.18
N GLU A 178 -22.63 6.67 20.23
CA GLU A 178 -23.06 6.41 21.61
C GLU A 178 -24.12 7.42 22.08
N ARG A 179 -23.93 8.71 21.78
CA ARG A 179 -24.94 9.75 22.06
C ARG A 179 -26.27 9.52 21.36
N LYS A 180 -26.27 8.94 20.15
CA LYS A 180 -27.49 8.69 19.39
C LYS A 180 -28.24 7.44 19.87
N ASN A 181 -27.49 6.43 20.34
CA ASN A 181 -28.05 5.14 20.75
C ASN A 181 -28.48 5.07 22.22
N ASN A 182 -27.99 5.97 23.06
CA ASN A 182 -28.48 6.14 24.44
C ASN A 182 -29.27 7.45 24.56
N PRO A 183 -30.48 7.56 23.99
CA PRO A 183 -31.41 8.58 24.41
C PRO A 183 -31.72 8.32 25.89
N THR A 184 -31.28 9.22 26.74
CA THR A 184 -31.48 9.21 28.18
C THR A 184 -32.99 9.10 28.46
N LEU A 185 -33.46 7.93 28.88
CA LEU A 185 -34.73 7.81 29.59
C LEU A 185 -34.40 7.29 30.99
N ASN A 186 -34.38 8.21 31.94
CA ASN A 186 -34.28 7.92 33.36
C ASN A 186 -35.61 7.36 33.87
N GLY A 187 -35.52 6.45 34.83
CA GLY A 187 -36.59 6.19 35.81
C GLY A 187 -36.03 5.68 37.14
N ASP A 188 -34.96 4.89 37.10
CA ASP A 188 -34.64 4.01 38.21
C ASP A 188 -33.14 4.14 38.49
N GLY A 189 -32.80 4.94 39.49
CA GLY A 189 -31.44 5.41 39.79
C GLY A 189 -30.47 4.35 40.33
N GLU A 190 -30.18 3.31 39.54
CA GLU A 190 -29.11 2.36 39.86
C GLU A 190 -27.93 2.53 38.88
N VAL A 191 -26.92 3.26 39.35
CA VAL A 191 -25.67 3.49 38.62
C VAL A 191 -24.77 2.27 38.83
N THR A 192 -24.89 1.27 37.97
CA THR A 192 -23.91 0.17 37.93
C THR A 192 -22.61 0.70 37.35
N GLN A 193 -21.65 0.99 38.24
CA GLN A 193 -20.32 1.45 37.91
C GLN A 193 -19.50 0.29 37.35
N GLU A 194 -19.60 0.03 36.04
CA GLU A 194 -18.74 -0.95 35.36
C GLU A 194 -17.28 -0.50 35.44
N THR A 195 -16.44 -1.35 36.05
CA THR A 195 -15.02 -1.14 36.26
C THR A 195 -14.27 -1.00 34.92
N PRO A 196 -13.48 0.07 34.68
CA PRO A 196 -12.99 0.41 33.33
C PRO A 196 -11.70 -0.30 32.89
N LEU A 197 -11.32 -1.43 33.50
CA LEU A 197 -9.90 -1.82 33.53
C LEU A 197 -9.60 -3.23 33.01
N ASP A 198 -10.27 -3.70 31.95
CA ASP A 198 -9.67 -4.74 31.08
C ASP A 198 -10.40 -4.88 29.73
N LYS A 199 -10.82 -3.77 29.11
CA LYS A 199 -11.26 -3.81 27.72
C LYS A 199 -10.01 -3.89 26.85
N GLY A 200 -9.48 -5.11 26.74
CA GLY A 200 -8.43 -5.48 25.80
C GLY A 200 -8.67 -4.76 24.49
N PHE A 201 -7.63 -4.09 23.99
CA PHE A 201 -7.65 -3.36 22.73
C PHE A 201 -8.29 -4.26 21.68
N VAL A 202 -9.58 -4.02 21.39
CA VAL A 202 -10.32 -4.76 20.37
C VAL A 202 -9.51 -4.56 19.10
N LYS A 203 -8.91 -5.64 18.59
CA LYS A 203 -8.07 -5.63 17.39
C LYS A 203 -8.82 -4.88 16.30
N TYR A 204 -8.42 -3.63 16.06
CA TYR A 204 -9.02 -2.74 15.06
C TYR A 204 -8.93 -3.34 13.64
N GLU A 205 -8.03 -4.31 13.47
CA GLU A 205 -7.79 -5.07 12.24
C GLU A 205 -9.05 -5.77 11.70
N ASP A 206 -9.99 -6.19 12.55
CA ASP A 206 -11.22 -6.85 12.12
C ASP A 206 -12.43 -5.92 11.94
N SER A 207 -12.23 -4.60 12.08
CA SER A 207 -13.32 -3.68 11.83
C SER A 207 -13.64 -3.63 10.32
N ARG A 208 -14.83 -4.14 9.96
CA ARG A 208 -15.39 -4.07 8.59
C ARG A 208 -15.35 -2.65 8.02
N ALA A 209 -15.42 -1.63 8.88
CA ALA A 209 -15.31 -0.23 8.51
C ALA A 209 -13.91 0.15 8.01
N LEU A 210 -12.84 -0.24 8.70
CA LEU A 210 -11.46 0.05 8.26
C LEU A 210 -11.14 -0.68 6.96
N GLN A 211 -11.60 -1.92 6.81
CA GLN A 211 -11.48 -2.66 5.54
C GLN A 211 -12.21 -1.94 4.40
N ALA A 212 -13.43 -1.45 4.63
CA ALA A 212 -14.16 -0.68 3.62
C ALA A 212 -13.43 0.62 3.24
N ILE A 213 -12.92 1.37 4.22
CA ILE A 213 -12.13 2.59 3.99
C ILE A 213 -10.88 2.28 3.15
N HIS A 214 -10.16 1.21 3.48
CA HIS A 214 -8.99 0.78 2.71
C HIS A 214 -9.34 0.42 1.27
N VAL A 215 -10.45 -0.29 1.05
CA VAL A 215 -10.94 -0.61 -0.31
C VAL A 215 -11.30 0.66 -1.08
N VAL A 216 -11.94 1.63 -0.44
CA VAL A 216 -12.25 2.93 -1.06
C VAL A 216 -10.98 3.68 -1.44
N PHE A 217 -9.99 3.78 -0.55
CA PHE A 217 -8.70 4.43 -0.87
C PHE A 217 -7.97 3.71 -2.00
N GLN A 218 -8.01 2.39 -2.03
CA GLN A 218 -7.40 1.62 -3.10
C GLN A 218 -8.13 1.84 -4.44
N ALA A 219 -9.46 1.89 -4.43
CA ALA A 219 -10.25 2.20 -5.63
C ALA A 219 -9.99 3.64 -6.12
N LEU A 220 -9.90 4.60 -5.21
CA LEU A 220 -9.52 5.99 -5.53
C LEU A 220 -8.11 6.06 -6.11
N ALA A 221 -7.15 5.31 -5.55
CA ALA A 221 -5.79 5.25 -6.09
C ALA A 221 -5.82 4.70 -7.52
N VAL A 222 -6.49 3.57 -7.77
CA VAL A 222 -6.64 2.98 -9.11
C VAL A 222 -7.33 3.94 -10.09
N GLY A 223 -8.39 4.62 -9.67
CA GLY A 223 -9.05 5.63 -10.50
C GLY A 223 -8.13 6.81 -10.82
N THR A 224 -7.36 7.27 -9.83
CA THR A 224 -6.33 8.31 -10.02
C THR A 224 -5.24 7.86 -10.99
N PHE A 225 -4.82 6.59 -10.92
CA PHE A 225 -3.87 6.02 -11.87
C PHE A 225 -4.39 6.06 -13.31
N ILE A 226 -5.58 5.52 -13.54
CA ILE A 226 -6.20 5.49 -14.87
C ILE A 226 -6.35 6.92 -15.42
N PHE A 227 -6.82 7.83 -14.56
CA PHE A 227 -6.93 9.24 -14.91
C PHE A 227 -5.57 9.83 -15.31
N LEU A 228 -4.53 9.66 -14.48
CA LEU A 228 -3.22 10.23 -14.76
C LEU A 228 -2.55 9.60 -16.00
N ILE A 229 -2.80 8.33 -16.31
CA ILE A 229 -2.36 7.69 -17.57
C ILE A 229 -3.06 8.35 -18.76
N TYR A 230 -4.39 8.43 -18.72
CA TYR A 230 -5.19 9.07 -19.76
C TYR A 230 -4.74 10.52 -20.01
N MET A 231 -4.56 11.28 -18.93
CA MET A 231 -4.04 12.63 -18.92
C MET A 231 -2.66 12.75 -19.58
N THR A 232 -1.76 11.82 -19.28
CA THR A 232 -0.42 11.79 -19.84
C THR A 232 -0.47 11.54 -21.35
N GLU A 233 -1.22 10.52 -21.78
CA GLU A 233 -1.38 10.20 -23.20
C GLU A 233 -2.04 11.33 -23.99
N GLN A 234 -3.09 11.96 -23.43
CA GLN A 234 -3.72 13.11 -24.09
C GLN A 234 -2.78 14.30 -24.17
N THR A 235 -2.00 14.56 -23.12
CA THR A 235 -1.00 15.63 -23.14
C THR A 235 0.06 15.36 -24.21
N ILE A 236 0.56 14.12 -24.34
CA ILE A 236 1.53 13.77 -25.38
C ILE A 236 0.89 13.94 -26.77
N SER A 237 -0.28 13.34 -27.00
CA SER A 237 -0.95 13.38 -28.30
C SER A 237 -1.28 14.79 -28.79
N GLN A 238 -1.54 15.74 -27.89
CA GLN A 238 -1.82 17.13 -28.27
C GLN A 238 -0.56 17.94 -28.59
N ASN A 239 0.58 17.54 -28.05
CA ASN A 239 1.85 18.22 -28.28
C ASN A 239 2.67 17.57 -29.41
N ASP A 240 2.23 16.43 -29.95
CA ASP A 240 2.78 15.78 -31.15
C ASP A 240 2.25 16.43 -32.45
N GLY A 241 2.53 17.72 -32.65
CA GLY A 241 2.04 18.46 -33.81
C GLY A 241 2.59 17.97 -35.15
N ASP A 242 3.82 17.45 -35.15
CA ASP A 242 4.56 17.10 -36.37
C ASP A 242 4.51 15.59 -36.67
N GLY A 243 3.93 14.79 -35.79
CA GLY A 243 3.86 13.33 -35.92
C GLY A 243 5.22 12.63 -35.87
N GLU A 244 6.29 13.37 -35.54
CA GLU A 244 7.64 12.85 -35.37
C GLU A 244 7.82 12.16 -34.01
N THR A 245 6.96 12.42 -33.01
CA THR A 245 7.04 11.72 -31.71
C THR A 245 6.35 10.35 -31.72
N ARG A 246 6.22 9.75 -32.91
CA ARG A 246 5.72 8.37 -33.10
C ARG A 246 6.65 7.30 -32.50
N ASP A 247 7.90 7.68 -32.22
CA ASP A 247 8.81 6.89 -31.40
C ASP A 247 8.43 7.08 -29.92
N TRP A 248 8.21 5.97 -29.21
CA TRP A 248 7.82 5.99 -27.81
C TRP A 248 8.71 6.95 -27.02
N SER A 249 8.09 7.93 -26.36
CA SER A 249 8.87 8.82 -25.51
C SER A 249 9.48 8.01 -24.37
N TYR A 250 10.66 8.41 -23.91
CA TYR A 250 11.32 7.80 -22.76
C TYR A 250 10.37 7.73 -21.55
N GLY A 251 9.57 8.79 -21.35
CA GLY A 251 8.52 8.84 -20.35
C GLY A 251 7.40 7.82 -20.54
N GLN A 252 6.93 7.58 -21.77
CA GLN A 252 5.91 6.55 -22.07
C GLN A 252 6.44 5.15 -21.80
N THR A 253 7.66 4.85 -22.23
CA THR A 253 8.30 3.55 -22.00
C THR A 253 8.42 3.27 -20.50
N ILE A 254 8.86 4.26 -19.73
CA ILE A 254 8.96 4.15 -18.27
C ILE A 254 7.59 4.04 -17.63
N ALA A 255 6.62 4.87 -18.01
CA ALA A 255 5.26 4.78 -17.48
C ALA A 255 4.69 3.38 -17.67
N LEU A 256 4.89 2.78 -18.85
CA LEU A 256 4.38 1.46 -19.18
C LEU A 256 5.13 0.34 -18.44
N ILE A 257 6.45 0.47 -18.25
CA ILE A 257 7.23 -0.44 -17.41
C ILE A 257 6.75 -0.42 -15.96
N LEU A 258 6.49 0.77 -15.41
CA LEU A 258 6.03 0.92 -14.03
C LEU A 258 4.60 0.42 -13.84
N LEU A 259 3.74 0.66 -14.83
CA LEU A 259 2.37 0.15 -14.86
C LEU A 259 2.39 -1.38 -14.95
N LEU A 260 3.23 -1.94 -15.81
CA LEU A 260 3.44 -3.38 -15.92
C LEU A 260 3.94 -3.97 -14.60
N GLN A 261 4.83 -3.28 -13.89
CA GLN A 261 5.30 -3.72 -12.57
C GLN A 261 4.15 -3.79 -11.56
N GLN A 262 3.27 -2.78 -11.51
CA GLN A 262 2.10 -2.80 -10.63
C GLN A 262 1.08 -3.88 -11.02
N ILE A 263 0.87 -4.10 -12.32
CA ILE A 263 0.00 -5.16 -12.84
C ILE A 263 0.56 -6.55 -12.49
N MET A 264 1.86 -6.78 -12.70
CA MET A 264 2.50 -8.05 -12.34
C MET A 264 2.40 -8.31 -10.84
N GLN A 265 2.55 -7.29 -10.00
CA GLN A 265 2.35 -7.41 -8.55
C GLN A 265 0.90 -7.76 -8.21
N LEU A 266 -0.08 -7.17 -8.90
CA LEU A 266 -1.50 -7.50 -8.72
C LEU A 266 -1.80 -8.95 -9.10
N PHE A 267 -1.27 -9.43 -10.24
CA PHE A 267 -1.43 -10.82 -10.67
C PHE A 267 -0.71 -11.81 -9.77
N SER A 268 0.51 -11.50 -9.35
CA SER A 268 1.26 -12.31 -8.38
C SER A 268 0.46 -12.48 -7.09
N THR A 269 -0.12 -11.39 -6.58
CA THR A 269 -0.99 -11.42 -5.40
C THR A 269 -2.24 -12.29 -5.62
N PHE A 270 -2.85 -12.24 -6.81
CA PHE A 270 -4.03 -13.05 -7.13
C PHE A 270 -3.71 -14.55 -7.24
N ILE A 271 -2.58 -14.90 -7.85
CA ILE A 271 -2.10 -16.28 -7.93
C ILE A 271 -1.77 -16.81 -6.53
N GLU A 272 -1.08 -16.02 -5.71
CA GLU A 272 -0.76 -16.39 -4.33
C GLU A 272 -2.06 -16.61 -3.52
N GLN A 273 -3.08 -15.76 -3.73
CA GLN A 273 -4.42 -15.91 -3.13
C GLN A 273 -5.08 -17.23 -3.46
N ARG A 274 -5.08 -17.58 -4.75
CA ARG A 274 -5.67 -18.83 -5.20
C ARG A 274 -4.92 -20.03 -4.60
N ALA A 275 -3.59 -19.99 -4.61
CA ALA A 275 -2.76 -21.06 -4.05
C ALA A 275 -2.99 -21.23 -2.54
N LYS A 276 -3.08 -20.14 -1.75
CA LYS A 276 -3.37 -20.28 -0.30
C LYS A 276 -4.79 -20.74 -0.03
N ALA A 277 -5.78 -20.29 -0.80
CA ALA A 277 -7.15 -20.77 -0.67
C ALA A 277 -7.26 -22.28 -0.94
N GLU A 278 -6.52 -22.78 -1.95
CA GLU A 278 -6.41 -24.21 -2.24
C GLU A 278 -5.76 -24.98 -1.06
N VAL A 279 -4.67 -24.46 -0.49
CA VAL A 279 -4.00 -25.07 0.68
C VAL A 279 -4.88 -25.06 1.95
N GLU A 280 -5.60 -23.97 2.22
CA GLU A 280 -6.54 -23.89 3.36
C GLU A 280 -7.72 -24.85 3.18
N GLN A 281 -8.23 -24.96 1.96
CA GLN A 281 -9.28 -25.92 1.62
C GLN A 281 -8.79 -27.36 1.80
N GLU A 282 -7.55 -27.68 1.39
CA GLU A 282 -6.92 -28.98 1.65
C GLU A 282 -6.70 -29.26 3.14
N LYS A 283 -6.31 -28.26 3.93
CA LYS A 283 -6.19 -28.41 5.38
C LYS A 283 -7.56 -28.65 6.03
N ALA A 284 -8.58 -27.91 5.60
CA ALA A 284 -9.94 -28.06 6.11
C ALA A 284 -10.53 -29.45 5.79
N THR A 285 -10.29 -29.98 4.58
CA THR A 285 -10.73 -31.35 4.22
C THR A 285 -9.97 -32.41 5.01
N ARG A 286 -8.66 -32.24 5.25
CA ARG A 286 -7.88 -33.14 6.13
C ARG A 286 -8.41 -33.19 7.55
N VAL A 287 -8.75 -32.04 8.14
CA VAL A 287 -9.29 -31.99 9.51
C VAL A 287 -10.67 -32.65 9.59
N ARG A 288 -11.47 -32.61 8.52
CA ARG A 288 -12.80 -33.22 8.48
C ARG A 288 -12.80 -34.73 8.29
N GLY A 289 -11.64 -35.32 7.93
CA GLY A 289 -11.54 -36.75 7.62
C GLY A 289 -12.13 -37.14 6.26
N ASP A 290 -12.67 -36.17 5.51
CA ASP A 290 -13.16 -36.34 4.15
C ASP A 290 -11.95 -36.33 3.19
N TYR A 291 -11.19 -37.41 3.16
CA TYR A 291 -10.26 -37.64 2.06
C TYR A 291 -11.10 -37.92 0.81
N PRO A 292 -11.01 -37.11 -0.27
CA PRO A 292 -11.37 -37.63 -1.57
C PRO A 292 -10.42 -38.80 -1.80
N GLY A 293 -10.93 -40.04 -1.65
CA GLY A 293 -10.14 -41.23 -1.88
C GLY A 293 -9.48 -41.08 -3.23
N PHE A 294 -8.15 -40.94 -3.25
CA PHE A 294 -7.40 -40.88 -4.50
C PHE A 294 -7.75 -42.17 -5.25
N PRO A 295 -8.43 -42.09 -6.40
CA PRO A 295 -8.79 -43.29 -7.15
C PRO A 295 -7.49 -43.86 -7.72
N GLY A 296 -6.89 -44.81 -7.00
CA GLY A 296 -5.65 -45.47 -7.44
C GLY A 296 -4.62 -45.79 -6.35
N PHE A 297 -4.77 -45.32 -5.11
CA PHE A 297 -4.00 -45.87 -3.99
C PHE A 297 -4.90 -46.82 -3.20
N GLU A 298 -5.03 -48.05 -3.69
CA GLU A 298 -5.39 -49.16 -2.81
C GLU A 298 -4.32 -49.21 -1.72
N MET A 299 -4.67 -48.79 -0.50
CA MET A 299 -3.89 -49.20 0.66
C MET A 299 -3.96 -50.72 0.65
N HIS A 300 -2.88 -51.35 0.19
CA HIS A 300 -2.66 -52.75 0.48
C HIS A 300 -2.73 -52.89 1.99
N THR A 301 -3.86 -53.41 2.45
CA THR A 301 -4.12 -53.82 3.81
C THR A 301 -2.90 -54.58 4.26
N GLN A 302 -2.16 -53.98 5.19
CA GLN A 302 -0.99 -54.58 5.79
C GLN A 302 -1.43 -55.95 6.30
N VAL A 303 -0.95 -57.00 5.64
CA VAL A 303 -1.24 -58.39 5.99
C VAL A 303 -0.83 -58.53 7.46
N ALA A 304 -1.82 -58.81 8.31
CA ALA A 304 -1.61 -59.03 9.73
C ALA A 304 -0.48 -60.04 9.90
N ASN A 305 0.59 -59.63 10.60
CA ASN A 305 1.70 -60.50 10.92
C ASN A 305 1.19 -61.56 11.91
N PRO A 306 1.13 -62.86 11.56
CA PRO A 306 0.51 -63.89 12.40
C PRO A 306 1.33 -64.24 13.66
N ASN A 307 2.41 -63.53 13.95
CA ASN A 307 3.28 -63.77 15.11
C ASN A 307 3.08 -62.82 16.30
N ASP A 308 2.11 -61.90 16.28
CA ASP A 308 1.75 -61.13 17.49
C ASP A 308 0.86 -61.98 18.42
N THR A 309 1.49 -62.99 19.01
CA THR A 309 1.01 -63.67 20.21
C THR A 309 2.02 -63.40 21.32
N SER A 310 1.53 -63.03 22.50
CA SER A 310 2.25 -62.80 23.78
C SER A 310 2.62 -61.34 24.06
N GLY A 311 2.30 -60.75 25.20
CA GLY A 311 1.58 -61.25 26.37
C GLY A 311 1.37 -60.07 27.32
N ASN A 312 0.17 -59.95 27.87
CA ASN A 312 -0.12 -59.02 28.95
C ASN A 312 0.47 -59.55 30.26
N PRO A 313 1.34 -58.82 30.98
CA PRO A 313 1.45 -58.98 32.41
C PRO A 313 0.41 -58.08 33.10
N MET A 314 -0.39 -58.75 33.91
CA MET A 314 -1.35 -58.23 34.89
C MET A 314 -0.72 -57.14 35.78
N PRO A 315 -1.43 -56.03 36.10
CA PRO A 315 -0.93 -55.07 37.06
C PRO A 315 -1.14 -55.59 38.50
N THR A 316 -0.04 -55.80 39.21
CA THR A 316 -0.03 -56.08 40.65
C THR A 316 -0.19 -54.78 41.44
N THR A 317 -1.26 -54.73 42.23
CA THR A 317 -1.51 -53.78 43.32
C THR A 317 -0.46 -53.92 44.42
N PRO A 318 0.07 -52.82 45.00
CA PRO A 318 0.63 -52.85 46.34
C PRO A 318 -0.39 -52.31 47.35
N SER A 319 -0.68 -53.16 48.33
CA SER A 319 -1.37 -52.85 49.58
C SER A 319 -0.62 -51.82 50.45
N ALA A 320 -1.42 -51.18 51.29
CA ALA A 320 -1.07 -50.24 52.36
C ALA A 320 -0.23 -50.83 53.51
N LEU A 321 0.07 -49.93 54.48
CA LEU A 321 0.81 -50.06 55.77
C LEU A 321 2.32 -49.79 55.64
N ASP A 322 3.01 -49.03 56.50
CA ASP A 322 2.73 -48.71 57.90
C ASP A 322 3.55 -47.50 58.42
N SER A 323 3.08 -46.95 59.54
CA SER A 323 3.67 -46.06 60.57
C SER A 323 5.12 -45.54 60.44
N LYS A 324 5.32 -44.23 60.61
CA LYS A 324 5.62 -43.55 61.90
C LYS A 324 5.75 -42.05 61.70
#